data_AF-A0A7U8I620-F1
#
_entry.id   AF-A0A7U8I620-F1
#
_cell.length_a   1.000
_cell.length_b   1.000
_cell.length_c   1.000
_cell.angle_alpha   90.00
_cell.angle_beta   90.00
_cell.angle_gamma   90.00
#
_symmetry.space_group_name_H-M   'P 1'
#
loop_
_entity.id
_entity.type
_entity.pdbx_description
1 polymer ?
#
loop_
_entity_poly.entity_id
_entity_poly.type
_entity_poly.pdbx_seq_one_letter_code
_entity_poly.pdbx_strand_id
1 'polypeptide(L)'
;SANLQDKVPFLQESEIYSLVTFDNVVIDIKLAPKIAFEVVEVEAAVKGDTVTNAMKNITLNTGLVVKAPLFINVGDKVLINSETKEYAERIKN
;
A
#
# COMPACT_ATOMS: atom_id res chain seq x y z
N SER A 1 19.92 0.76 -8.06
CA SER A 1 19.70 2.10 -7.50
C SER A 1 18.24 2.23 -7.14
N ALA A 2 17.88 2.13 -5.86
CA ALA A 2 16.50 2.30 -5.41
C ALA A 2 16.15 3.78 -5.57
N ASN A 3 15.36 4.12 -6.59
CA ASN A 3 15.03 5.52 -6.87
C ASN A 3 14.11 6.03 -5.76
N LEU A 4 14.53 7.10 -5.09
CA LEU A 4 13.74 7.82 -4.09
C LEU A 4 12.29 8.10 -4.55
N GLN A 5 12.11 8.31 -5.85
CA GLN A 5 10.81 8.54 -6.50
C GLN A 5 9.84 7.36 -6.35
N ASP A 6 10.33 6.11 -6.33
CA ASP A 6 9.48 4.92 -6.17
C ASP A 6 8.86 4.80 -4.77
N LYS A 7 9.45 5.49 -3.80
CA LYS A 7 9.04 5.47 -2.38
C LYS A 7 8.01 6.55 -2.05
N VAL A 8 7.89 7.59 -2.88
CA VAL A 8 6.97 8.72 -2.67
C VAL A 8 5.51 8.28 -2.49
N PRO A 9 4.95 7.34 -3.27
CA PRO A 9 3.55 6.91 -3.11
C PRO A 9 3.24 6.19 -1.78
N PHE A 10 4.29 5.78 -1.06
CA PHE A 10 4.18 5.07 0.21
C PHE A 10 4.29 6.00 1.43
N LEU A 11 4.63 7.27 1.21
CA LEU A 11 4.73 8.26 2.27
C LEU A 11 3.33 8.69 2.70
N GLN A 12 3.05 8.53 3.99
CA GLN A 12 1.83 8.96 4.63
C GLN A 12 2.09 10.24 5.41
N GLU A 13 1.16 11.17 5.34
CA GLU A 13 1.30 12.52 5.91
C GLU A 13 1.51 12.52 7.44
N SER A 14 1.12 11.44 8.12
CA SER A 14 1.22 11.31 9.59
C SER A 14 2.23 10.27 10.08
N GLU A 15 3.11 9.76 9.20
CA GLU A 15 4.06 8.69 9.56
C GLU A 15 5.50 9.23 9.66
N ILE A 16 6.25 8.73 10.65
CA ILE A 16 7.66 9.13 10.86
C ILE A 16 8.56 8.17 10.08
N TYR A 17 9.24 8.69 9.07
CA TYR A 17 10.22 7.93 8.27
C TYR A 17 11.65 8.25 8.68
N SER A 18 12.53 7.26 8.62
CA SER A 18 13.97 7.46 8.85
C SER A 18 14.66 7.83 7.55
N LEU A 19 15.29 9.00 7.50
CA LEU A 19 16.05 9.46 6.33
C LEU A 19 17.52 9.02 6.45
N VAL A 20 18.10 8.57 5.34
CA VAL A 20 19.55 8.36 5.23
C VAL A 20 20.12 9.50 4.42
N THR A 21 20.97 10.30 5.05
CA THR A 21 21.62 11.47 4.45
C THR A 21 23.12 11.28 4.35
N PHE A 22 23.71 11.70 3.24
CA PHE A 22 25.16 11.79 3.04
C PHE A 22 25.49 13.17 2.47
N ASP A 23 26.40 13.91 3.11
CA ASP A 23 26.79 15.28 2.71
C ASP A 23 25.61 16.24 2.48
N ASN A 24 24.64 16.27 3.41
CA ASN A 24 23.40 17.06 3.33
C ASN A 24 22.48 16.70 2.14
N VAL A 25 22.74 15.60 1.43
CA VAL A 25 21.87 15.06 0.40
C VAL A 25 21.13 13.83 0.94
N VAL A 26 19.80 13.80 0.77
CA VAL A 26 19.00 12.60 1.10
C VAL A 26 19.29 11.54 0.04
N ILE A 27 19.93 10.46 0.45
CA ILE A 27 20.30 9.35 -0.44
C ILE A 27 19.33 8.17 -0.35
N ASP A 28 18.62 8.02 0.77
CA ASP A 28 17.59 6.98 0.91
C ASP A 28 16.53 7.34 1.98
N ILE A 29 15.36 6.71 1.88
CA ILE A 29 14.32 6.71 2.91
C ILE A 29 14.14 5.27 3.39
N LYS A 30 14.36 5.03 4.68
CA LYS A 30 14.00 3.77 5.33
C LYS A 30 12.50 3.77 5.57
N LEU A 31 11.81 3.02 4.71
CA LEU A 31 10.42 2.64 4.89
C LEU A 31 10.35 1.38 5.75
N ALA A 32 9.26 1.23 6.51
CA ALA A 32 8.92 -0.05 7.10
C ALA A 32 8.61 -1.06 5.98
N PRO A 33 8.99 -2.34 6.12
CA PRO A 33 8.77 -3.34 5.07
C PRO A 33 7.27 -3.54 4.75
N LYS A 34 6.39 -3.25 5.73
CA LYS A 34 4.95 -3.22 5.58
C LYS A 34 4.43 -1.89 6.11
N ILE A 35 3.61 -1.20 5.32
CA ILE A 35 3.00 0.09 5.67
C ILE A 35 1.49 -0.06 5.65
N ALA A 36 0.81 0.49 6.66
CA ALA A 36 -0.63 0.36 6.82
C ALA A 36 -1.35 1.48 6.08
N PHE A 37 -2.23 1.15 5.13
CA PHE A 37 -3.04 2.09 4.39
C PHE A 37 -4.52 1.85 4.63
N GLU A 38 -5.31 2.91 4.51
CA GLU A 38 -6.77 2.84 4.53
C GLU A 38 -7.30 2.73 3.10
N VAL A 39 -8.26 1.84 2.91
CA VAL A 39 -8.93 1.65 1.62
C VAL A 39 -10.02 2.71 1.46
N VAL A 40 -9.87 3.58 0.46
CA VAL A 40 -10.82 4.66 0.17
C VAL A 40 -11.79 4.31 -0.96
N GLU A 41 -11.41 3.39 -1.84
CA GLU A 41 -12.25 2.93 -2.94
C GLU A 41 -11.98 1.45 -3.24
N VAL A 42 -13.01 0.72 -3.69
CA VAL A 42 -12.87 -0.67 -4.15
C VAL A 42 -13.61 -0.85 -5.46
N GLU A 43 -13.00 -1.61 -6.39
CA GLU A 43 -13.66 -1.96 -7.63
C GLU A 43 -14.86 -2.88 -7.35
N ALA A 44 -15.98 -2.62 -8.04
CA ALA A 44 -17.18 -3.42 -7.89
C ALA A 44 -16.93 -4.85 -8.41
N ALA A 45 -17.00 -5.83 -7.52
CA ALA A 45 -16.90 -7.24 -7.93
C ALA A 45 -18.05 -7.56 -8.89
N VAL A 46 -17.72 -7.84 -10.16
CA VAL A 46 -18.71 -8.27 -11.14
C VAL A 46 -19.29 -9.60 -10.65
N LYS A 47 -20.60 -9.61 -10.39
CA LYS A 47 -21.39 -10.80 -10.01
C LYS A 47 -21.22 -11.88 -11.09
N GLY A 48 -20.22 -12.73 -10.97
CA GLY A 48 -19.95 -13.78 -11.95
C GLY A 48 -18.74 -14.66 -11.61
N ASP A 49 -17.75 -14.12 -10.91
CA ASP A 49 -16.54 -14.88 -10.60
C ASP A 49 -16.67 -15.69 -9.30
N THR A 50 -17.26 -16.88 -9.40
CA THR A 50 -17.10 -17.96 -8.42
C THR A 50 -15.72 -18.62 -8.55
N VAL A 51 -14.66 -17.81 -8.45
CA VAL A 51 -13.28 -18.31 -8.42
C VAL A 51 -12.76 -18.11 -7.00
N THR A 52 -12.58 -19.20 -6.27
CA THR A 52 -11.77 -19.25 -5.06
C THR A 52 -10.42 -18.57 -5.38
N ASN A 53 -10.15 -17.41 -4.79
CA ASN A 53 -8.99 -16.51 -5.01
C ASN A 53 -9.15 -15.34 -6.01
N ALA A 54 -10.38 -14.94 -6.35
CA ALA A 54 -10.56 -13.66 -7.03
C ALA A 54 -9.96 -12.49 -6.23
N MET A 55 -9.22 -11.62 -6.91
CA MET A 55 -8.67 -10.37 -6.39
C MET A 55 -9.37 -9.21 -7.09
N LYS A 56 -9.57 -8.10 -6.38
CA LYS A 56 -10.07 -6.84 -6.93
C LYS A 56 -9.06 -5.73 -6.76
N ASN A 57 -9.16 -4.71 -7.59
CA ASN A 57 -8.39 -3.50 -7.38
C ASN A 57 -9.03 -2.68 -6.25
N ILE A 58 -8.18 -2.16 -5.37
CA ILE A 58 -8.55 -1.25 -4.29
C ILE A 58 -7.68 0.01 -4.40
N THR A 59 -8.26 1.17 -4.13
CA THR A 59 -7.55 2.44 -4.05
C THR A 59 -7.30 2.76 -2.58
N LEU A 60 -6.05 3.07 -2.25
CA LEU A 60 -5.62 3.45 -0.92
C LEU A 60 -5.72 4.96 -0.74
N ASN A 61 -5.69 5.44 0.50
CA ASN A 61 -5.75 6.87 0.84
C ASN A 61 -4.65 7.72 0.19
N THR A 62 -3.52 7.12 -0.20
CA THR A 62 -2.46 7.80 -0.97
C THR A 62 -2.74 7.90 -2.47
N GLY A 63 -3.84 7.33 -2.96
CA GLY A 63 -4.15 7.17 -4.39
C GLY A 63 -3.48 5.96 -5.04
N LEU A 64 -2.69 5.18 -4.29
CA LEU A 64 -2.09 3.95 -4.80
C LEU A 64 -3.17 2.88 -5.05
N VAL A 65 -3.16 2.28 -6.24
CA VAL A 65 -4.06 1.17 -6.59
C VAL A 65 -3.32 -0.14 -6.43
N VAL A 66 -3.88 -1.06 -5.65
CA VAL A 66 -3.30 -2.40 -5.40
C VAL A 66 -4.35 -3.48 -5.56
N LYS A 67 -3.91 -4.70 -5.89
CA LYS A 67 -4.80 -5.88 -5.92
C LYS A 67 -4.91 -6.47 -4.53
N ALA A 68 -6.14 -6.69 -4.07
CA ALA A 68 -6.43 -7.30 -2.79
C ALA A 68 -7.60 -8.29 -2.88
N PRO A 69 -7.78 -9.19 -1.89
CA PRO A 69 -8.88 -10.15 -1.90
C PRO A 69 -10.27 -9.49 -1.96
N LEU A 70 -11.25 -10.18 -2.55
CA LEU A 70 -12.61 -9.64 -2.71
C LEU A 70 -13.29 -9.18 -1.41
N PHE A 71 -12.90 -9.74 -0.26
CA PHE A 71 -13.49 -9.42 1.04
C PHE A 71 -13.07 -8.07 1.63
N ILE A 72 -12.07 -7.39 1.05
CA ILE A 72 -11.61 -6.06 1.50
C ILE A 72 -12.66 -5.01 1.17
N ASN A 73 -13.04 -4.15 2.10
CA ASN A 73 -14.03 -3.09 1.84
C ASN A 73 -13.44 -1.70 2.07
N VAL A 74 -14.12 -0.67 1.58
CA VAL A 74 -13.81 0.72 1.91
C VAL A 74 -13.86 0.89 3.44
N GLY A 75 -12.85 1.55 4.00
CA GLY A 75 -12.64 1.70 5.45
C GLY A 75 -11.82 0.58 6.09
N ASP A 76 -11.53 -0.52 5.39
CA ASP A 76 -10.58 -1.52 5.90
C ASP A 76 -9.16 -0.93 5.92
N LYS A 77 -8.36 -1.33 6.93
CA LYS A 77 -6.92 -1.05 6.96
C LYS A 77 -6.15 -2.26 6.45
N VAL A 78 -5.28 -2.03 5.47
CA VAL A 78 -4.47 -3.07 4.82
C VAL A 78 -2.99 -2.73 4.91
N LEU A 79 -2.16 -3.74 5.16
CA LEU A 79 -0.71 -3.63 5.10
C LEU A 79 -0.25 -3.93 3.67
N ILE A 80 0.55 -3.04 3.12
CA ILE A 80 1.16 -3.16 1.80
C ILE A 80 2.66 -3.31 1.96
N ASN A 81 3.26 -4.23 1.21
CA ASN A 81 4.70 -4.41 1.16
C ASN A 81 5.32 -3.24 0.36
N SER A 82 6.20 -2.45 0.99
CA SER A 82 6.82 -1.28 0.35
C SER A 82 7.84 -1.63 -0.74
N GLU A 83 8.36 -2.86 -0.73
CA GLU A 83 9.33 -3.36 -1.71
C GLU A 83 8.63 -3.95 -2.94
N THR A 84 7.62 -4.80 -2.73
CA THR A 84 6.89 -5.46 -3.84
C THR A 84 5.69 -4.67 -4.34
N LYS A 85 5.22 -3.68 -3.56
CA LYS A 85 3.98 -2.91 -3.81
C LYS A 85 2.70 -3.76 -3.78
N GLU A 86 2.75 -4.91 -3.11
CA GLU A 86 1.65 -5.87 -3.04
C GLU A 86 0.92 -5.83 -1.70
N TYR A 87 -0.36 -6.21 -1.72
CA TYR A 87 -1.12 -6.48 -0.50
C TYR A 87 -0.46 -7.59 0.32
N ALA A 88 -0.18 -7.31 1.59
CA ALA A 88 0.37 -8.29 2.52
C ALA A 88 -0.73 -8.90 3.39
N GLU A 89 -1.49 -8.07 4.11
CA GLU A 89 -2.51 -8.53 5.06
C GLU A 89 -3.54 -7.45 5.38
N ARG A 90 -4.73 -7.85 5.86
CA ARG A 90 -5.73 -6.93 6.42
C ARG A 90 -5.54 -6.86 7.93
N ILE A 91 -5.40 -5.65 8.45
CA ILE A 91 -5.36 -5.41 9.89
C ILE A 91 -6.78 -5.65 10.42
N LYS A 92 -6.92 -6.64 11.31
CA LYS A 92 -8.13 -6.79 12.13
C LYS A 92 -7.85 -6.13 13.48
N ASN A 93 -8.69 -5.17 13.85
CA ASN A 93 -8.75 -4.69 15.23
C ASN A 93 -9.40 -5.73 16.15
#